data_AF-A0A7S0PTA8-F1
#
_entry.id   AF-A0A7S0PTA8-F1
#
_cell.length_a   1.000
_cell.length_b   1.000
_cell.length_c   1.000
_cell.angle_alpha   90.00
_cell.angle_beta   90.00
_cell.angle_gamma   90.00
#
_symmetry.space_group_name_H-M   'P 1'
#
loop_
_entity.id
_entity.type
_entity.pdbx_description
1 polymer ?
#
loop_
_entity_poly.entity_id
_entity_poly.type
_entity_poly.pdbx_seq_one_letter_code
_entity_poly.pdbx_strand_id
1 'polypeptide(L)'
;LVSCATRQKLTKRPVIKMRISPLALVPFIVALLPKGSSALKEIPTNADDFNEPAWETIIESAFPPWATPAAGCPRLDAVDGTLLDDFNTFPTPETGKFNPCYYTKAFAGLDPSKGGYPTPIDTHYPYEFAAPFLGQPGDGSVKHCPQDSEGSVNIGKCPKFGQCEGVKDCAIVSDDYGIGHIPPFVPLAAIKKEYMAAMADNTTDICESFFHFETSGCNIKKSALDEVVWKYFGDAATRTVKFQPPILIDGEPSSTYFRLEYGGESPACDDGNCRGPHYCSKEVADEDMAWGDFCPYVHTGENSGLYRHPHIALAALELWMANQCIPECPSEWLKSPNGENYGTDETTSTSITWCEMADNANPMAQPLVPYAWPNTGKGLYPG
;
A
#
# COMPACT_ATOMS: atom_id res chain seq x y z
N LEU A 1 36.27 33.05 44.11
CA LEU A 1 37.56 33.76 44.02
C LEU A 1 38.61 32.77 43.55
N VAL A 2 39.49 33.23 42.64
CA VAL A 2 40.55 32.50 41.91
C VAL A 2 40.10 31.82 40.61
N SER A 3 40.21 32.64 39.57
CA SER A 3 40.31 32.34 38.14
C SER A 3 41.65 31.63 37.84
N CYS A 4 41.64 30.68 36.90
CA CYS A 4 42.84 30.33 36.16
C CYS A 4 42.47 30.10 34.69
N ALA A 5 42.86 31.09 33.87
CA ALA A 5 42.63 31.15 32.44
C ALA A 5 43.65 30.31 31.67
N THR A 6 43.18 29.49 30.73
CA THR A 6 44.05 28.76 29.80
C THR A 6 43.98 29.44 28.42
N ARG A 7 45.08 30.07 28.01
CA ARG A 7 45.28 30.66 26.67
C ARG A 7 45.37 29.57 25.61
N GLN A 8 44.43 29.52 24.67
CA GLN A 8 44.62 28.82 23.40
C GLN A 8 45.35 29.72 22.39
N LYS A 9 46.45 29.21 21.84
CA LYS A 9 47.21 29.84 20.75
C LYS A 9 46.48 29.59 19.42
N LEU A 10 46.06 30.67 18.77
CA LEU A 10 45.62 30.68 17.37
C LEU A 10 46.80 30.41 16.44
N THR A 11 46.84 29.23 15.82
CA THR A 11 47.72 28.93 14.68
C THR A 11 47.03 29.35 13.38
N LYS A 12 47.68 30.26 12.65
CA LYS A 12 47.26 30.77 11.34
C LYS A 12 47.12 29.63 10.32
N ARG A 13 45.95 29.52 9.66
CA ARG A 13 45.76 28.67 8.47
C ARG A 13 46.43 29.32 7.25
N PRO A 14 47.04 28.53 6.33
CA PRO A 14 47.60 29.07 5.10
C PRO A 14 46.48 29.49 4.13
N VAL A 15 46.62 30.69 3.56
CA VAL A 15 45.78 31.20 2.48
C VAL A 15 46.25 30.56 1.18
N ILE A 16 45.46 29.61 0.64
CA ILE A 16 45.66 29.09 -0.71
C ILE A 16 45.08 30.13 -1.69
N LYS A 17 45.96 30.88 -2.36
CA LYS A 17 45.58 31.70 -3.51
C LYS A 17 45.45 30.79 -4.74
N MET A 18 44.23 30.39 -5.07
CA MET A 18 43.91 29.78 -6.35
C MET A 18 43.97 30.87 -7.44
N ARG A 19 44.93 30.76 -8.35
CA ARG A 19 44.95 31.54 -9.60
C ARG A 19 43.94 30.92 -10.55
N ILE A 20 42.84 31.62 -10.81
CA ILE A 20 41.91 31.29 -11.90
C ILE A 20 42.50 31.89 -13.18
N SER A 21 42.83 31.03 -14.14
CA SER A 21 43.25 31.43 -15.49
C SER A 21 42.04 31.94 -16.28
N PRO A 22 42.11 33.09 -16.96
CA PRO A 22 41.03 33.56 -17.81
C PRO A 22 41.31 33.08 -19.23
N LEU A 23 40.74 31.95 -19.68
CA LEU A 23 40.55 31.68 -21.10
C LEU A 23 39.66 30.45 -21.28
N ALA A 24 38.46 30.69 -21.82
CA ALA A 24 37.54 29.80 -22.56
C ALA A 24 36.09 30.03 -22.10
N LEU A 25 35.56 31.24 -22.37
CA LEU A 25 34.12 31.41 -22.56
C LEU A 25 33.75 30.75 -23.89
N VAL A 26 33.28 29.51 -23.82
CA VAL A 26 32.42 28.93 -24.85
C VAL A 26 31.01 29.02 -24.32
N PRO A 27 30.07 29.70 -25.00
CA PRO A 27 28.67 29.64 -24.61
C PRO A 27 28.16 28.26 -25.01
N PHE A 28 28.12 27.33 -24.05
CA PHE A 28 27.20 26.21 -24.14
C PHE A 28 25.80 26.79 -23.96
N ILE A 29 25.21 27.25 -25.06
CA ILE A 29 23.76 27.31 -25.18
C ILE A 29 23.33 25.84 -25.29
N VAL A 30 23.20 25.18 -24.13
CA VAL A 30 22.27 24.07 -24.04
C VAL A 30 20.92 24.74 -24.26
N ALA A 31 20.33 24.49 -25.43
CA ALA A 31 18.93 24.72 -25.61
C ALA A 31 18.22 23.91 -24.51
N LEU A 32 17.78 24.59 -23.45
CA LEU A 32 16.68 24.15 -22.63
C LEU A 32 15.48 24.08 -23.58
N LEU A 33 15.39 22.96 -24.32
CA LEU A 33 14.12 22.53 -24.83
C LEU A 33 13.20 22.51 -23.61
N PRO A 34 12.01 23.13 -23.66
CA PRO A 34 11.03 22.92 -22.62
C PRO A 34 10.91 21.40 -22.49
N LYS A 35 11.23 20.86 -21.32
CA LYS A 35 10.85 19.49 -20.97
C LYS A 35 9.36 19.49 -21.25
N GLY A 36 8.96 18.83 -22.34
CA GLY A 36 7.58 18.91 -22.81
C GLY A 36 6.72 18.48 -21.65
N SER A 37 5.96 19.41 -21.07
CA SER A 37 4.84 19.08 -20.21
C SER A 37 3.95 18.23 -21.10
N SER A 38 4.10 16.91 -20.98
CA SER A 38 3.13 15.97 -21.52
C SER A 38 1.82 16.41 -20.89
N ALA A 39 0.89 16.91 -21.71
CA ALA A 39 -0.43 17.27 -21.23
C ALA A 39 -0.97 16.07 -20.43
N LEU A 40 -1.29 16.33 -19.15
CA LEU A 40 -1.84 15.32 -18.26
C LEU A 40 -3.05 14.66 -18.95
N LYS A 41 -3.11 13.33 -18.93
CA LYS A 41 -4.27 12.62 -19.46
C LYS A 41 -5.36 12.59 -18.40
N GLU A 42 -6.60 12.56 -18.84
CA GLU A 42 -7.71 12.29 -17.92
C GLU A 42 -7.54 10.89 -17.32
N ILE A 43 -7.82 10.75 -16.01
CA ILE A 43 -7.86 9.44 -15.36
C ILE A 43 -8.99 8.65 -16.04
N PRO A 44 -8.73 7.42 -16.54
CA PRO A 44 -9.78 6.60 -17.13
C PRO A 44 -10.93 6.42 -16.12
N THR A 45 -12.17 6.62 -16.56
CA THR A 45 -13.36 6.49 -15.71
C THR A 45 -14.18 5.27 -16.11
N ASN A 46 -14.96 4.73 -15.16
CA ASN A 46 -15.93 3.67 -15.39
C ASN A 46 -17.35 4.22 -15.23
N ALA A 47 -18.11 4.25 -16.33
CA ALA A 47 -19.49 4.75 -16.33
C ALA A 47 -20.42 3.89 -15.46
N ASP A 48 -20.13 2.59 -15.33
CA ASP A 48 -20.87 1.66 -14.48
C ASP A 48 -20.53 1.83 -12.99
N ASP A 49 -19.51 2.64 -12.68
CA ASP A 49 -19.07 3.00 -11.33
C ASP A 49 -19.22 4.49 -11.06
N PHE A 50 -20.36 5.08 -11.42
CA PHE A 50 -20.65 6.51 -11.18
C PHE A 50 -19.63 7.49 -11.78
N ASN A 51 -18.90 7.08 -12.82
CA ASN A 51 -17.77 7.81 -13.41
C ASN A 51 -16.57 8.00 -12.46
N GLU A 52 -16.43 7.15 -11.45
CA GLU A 52 -15.20 7.03 -10.67
C GLU A 52 -14.07 6.46 -11.55
N PRO A 53 -12.80 6.58 -11.13
CA PRO A 53 -11.69 6.00 -11.86
C PRO A 53 -11.92 4.50 -12.11
N ALA A 54 -11.58 4.05 -13.32
CA ALA A 54 -11.60 2.64 -13.70
C ALA A 54 -10.45 1.89 -13.01
N TRP A 55 -10.57 1.69 -11.70
CA TRP A 55 -9.49 1.21 -10.82
C TRP A 55 -8.93 -0.13 -11.26
N GLU A 56 -9.79 -1.06 -11.68
CA GLU A 56 -9.34 -2.36 -12.20
C GLU A 56 -8.44 -2.17 -13.43
N THR A 57 -8.80 -1.26 -14.35
CA THR A 57 -7.98 -0.96 -15.53
C THR A 57 -6.63 -0.36 -15.12
N ILE A 58 -6.62 0.58 -14.18
CA ILE A 58 -5.40 1.23 -13.71
C ILE A 58 -4.48 0.21 -13.00
N ILE A 59 -5.06 -0.61 -12.13
CA ILE A 59 -4.34 -1.65 -11.37
C ILE A 59 -3.79 -2.72 -12.32
N GLU A 60 -4.60 -3.25 -13.23
CA GLU A 60 -4.14 -4.33 -14.15
C GLU A 60 -3.14 -3.85 -15.19
N SER A 61 -3.15 -2.55 -15.53
CA SER A 61 -2.09 -1.96 -16.33
C SER A 61 -0.75 -1.96 -15.59
N ALA A 62 -0.74 -1.62 -14.30
CA ALA A 62 0.47 -1.55 -13.49
C ALA A 62 0.92 -2.93 -12.98
N PHE A 63 -0.03 -3.80 -12.64
CA PHE A 63 0.15 -5.11 -12.04
C PHE A 63 -0.61 -6.16 -12.88
N PRO A 64 -0.09 -6.52 -14.07
CA PRO A 64 -0.79 -7.42 -14.98
C PRO A 64 -1.02 -8.79 -14.34
N PRO A 65 -2.27 -9.31 -14.31
CA PRO A 65 -2.55 -10.59 -13.68
C PRO A 65 -2.32 -11.78 -14.62
N TRP A 66 -2.17 -12.98 -14.04
CA TRP A 66 -2.27 -14.25 -14.76
C TRP A 66 -3.63 -14.40 -15.44
N ALA A 67 -3.74 -15.35 -16.35
CA ALA A 67 -5.00 -15.76 -16.93
C ALA A 67 -5.96 -16.27 -15.84
N THR A 68 -7.10 -15.60 -15.71
CA THR A 68 -8.22 -16.07 -14.89
C THR A 68 -8.83 -17.33 -15.53
N PRO A 69 -9.19 -18.36 -14.74
CA PRO A 69 -9.92 -19.52 -15.25
C PRO A 69 -11.21 -19.11 -15.97
N ALA A 70 -11.67 -19.93 -16.94
CA ALA A 70 -12.83 -19.60 -17.76
C ALA A 70 -14.13 -19.40 -16.96
N ALA A 71 -14.30 -20.16 -15.88
CA ALA A 71 -15.42 -20.00 -14.96
C ALA A 71 -15.21 -18.87 -13.94
N GLY A 72 -14.02 -18.27 -13.87
CA GLY A 72 -13.63 -17.31 -12.84
C GLY A 72 -12.78 -17.94 -11.74
N CYS A 73 -12.48 -17.13 -10.72
CA CYS A 73 -11.71 -17.56 -9.56
C CYS A 73 -12.42 -18.70 -8.79
N PRO A 74 -11.69 -19.69 -8.25
CA PRO A 74 -12.22 -20.71 -7.36
C PRO A 74 -13.20 -20.22 -6.29
N ARG A 75 -14.22 -21.04 -5.99
CA ARG A 75 -15.30 -20.70 -5.05
C ARG A 75 -15.65 -21.89 -4.16
N LEU A 76 -15.94 -21.61 -2.90
CA LEU A 76 -16.52 -22.56 -1.96
C LEU A 76 -18.05 -22.45 -1.96
N ASP A 77 -18.73 -23.56 -1.64
CA ASP A 77 -20.18 -23.61 -1.44
C ASP A 77 -20.63 -22.92 -0.14
N ALA A 78 -19.77 -22.90 0.87
CA ALA A 78 -19.91 -22.18 2.13
C ALA A 78 -18.53 -21.81 2.70
N VAL A 79 -18.50 -21.02 3.78
CA VAL A 79 -17.27 -20.78 4.56
C VAL A 79 -16.72 -22.12 5.05
N ASP A 80 -15.43 -22.37 4.82
CA ASP A 80 -14.76 -23.65 5.08
C ASP A 80 -15.40 -24.87 4.38
N GLY A 81 -16.24 -24.62 3.37
CA GLY A 81 -16.93 -25.63 2.59
C GLY A 81 -16.04 -26.30 1.52
N THR A 82 -16.69 -26.91 0.53
CA THR A 82 -16.00 -27.56 -0.59
C THR A 82 -15.97 -26.68 -1.83
N LEU A 83 -14.97 -26.87 -2.68
CA LEU A 83 -14.92 -26.18 -3.97
C LEU A 83 -16.14 -26.55 -4.82
N LEU A 84 -16.83 -25.53 -5.35
CA LEU A 84 -17.89 -25.73 -6.32
C LEU A 84 -17.32 -26.40 -7.58
N ASP A 85 -18.01 -27.42 -8.10
CA ASP A 85 -17.51 -28.23 -9.22
C ASP A 85 -17.15 -27.40 -10.46
N ASP A 86 -17.91 -26.36 -10.77
CA ASP A 86 -17.65 -25.46 -11.91
C ASP A 86 -16.58 -24.39 -11.62
N PHE A 87 -16.16 -24.24 -10.36
CA PHE A 87 -15.22 -23.22 -9.88
C PHE A 87 -14.10 -23.87 -9.04
N ASN A 88 -13.56 -25.00 -9.48
CA ASN A 88 -12.48 -25.72 -8.78
C ASN A 88 -11.10 -25.57 -9.45
N THR A 89 -11.01 -24.80 -10.53
CA THR A 89 -9.76 -24.59 -11.28
C THR A 89 -9.06 -23.33 -10.78
N PHE A 90 -7.82 -23.47 -10.30
CA PHE A 90 -7.00 -22.35 -9.88
C PHE A 90 -6.31 -21.66 -11.07
N PRO A 91 -6.00 -20.35 -10.98
CA PRO A 91 -5.15 -19.66 -11.95
C PRO A 91 -3.80 -20.36 -12.18
N THR A 92 -3.28 -20.29 -13.40
CA THR A 92 -1.96 -20.82 -13.73
C THR A 92 -0.91 -19.71 -13.62
N PRO A 93 0.18 -19.89 -12.85
CA PRO A 93 1.22 -18.88 -12.74
C PRO A 93 1.84 -18.49 -14.08
N GLU A 94 2.03 -17.17 -14.29
CA GLU A 94 2.73 -16.61 -15.44
C GLU A 94 3.86 -15.70 -14.97
N THR A 95 5.04 -15.83 -15.59
CA THR A 95 6.22 -15.02 -15.26
C THR A 95 5.95 -13.53 -15.45
N GLY A 96 6.31 -12.73 -14.45
CA GLY A 96 6.16 -11.27 -14.49
C GLY A 96 4.72 -10.79 -14.35
N LYS A 97 3.83 -11.64 -13.84
CA LYS A 97 2.41 -11.34 -13.65
C LYS A 97 1.94 -11.81 -12.28
N PHE A 98 0.81 -11.28 -11.82
CA PHE A 98 0.30 -11.43 -10.46
C PHE A 98 -0.94 -12.33 -10.40
N ASN A 99 -1.23 -12.91 -9.23
CA ASN A 99 -2.39 -13.80 -9.10
C ASN A 99 -3.71 -13.01 -9.24
N PRO A 100 -4.61 -13.35 -10.19
CA PRO A 100 -5.91 -12.68 -10.31
C PRO A 100 -6.86 -13.02 -9.16
N CYS A 101 -6.61 -14.14 -8.46
CA CYS A 101 -7.47 -14.66 -7.40
C CYS A 101 -6.75 -14.51 -6.05
N TYR A 102 -6.91 -13.35 -5.42
CA TYR A 102 -6.20 -12.98 -4.22
C TYR A 102 -7.03 -13.33 -2.97
N TYR A 103 -6.83 -14.56 -2.54
CA TYR A 103 -7.59 -15.23 -1.48
C TYR A 103 -7.12 -14.93 -0.08
N THR A 104 -5.86 -14.55 0.08
CA THR A 104 -5.28 -14.21 1.35
C THR A 104 -4.06 -13.34 1.12
N LYS A 105 -3.82 -12.39 2.04
CA LYS A 105 -2.56 -11.63 2.05
C LYS A 105 -1.38 -12.45 2.58
N ALA A 106 -1.55 -13.73 2.92
CA ALA A 106 -0.44 -14.62 3.29
C ALA A 106 0.63 -14.73 2.19
N PHE A 107 0.26 -14.45 0.94
CA PHE A 107 1.18 -14.43 -0.19
C PHE A 107 1.78 -13.05 -0.46
N ALA A 108 1.36 -11.99 0.24
CA ALA A 108 1.88 -10.64 0.04
C ALA A 108 3.38 -10.59 0.32
N GLY A 109 4.13 -9.89 -0.53
CA GLY A 109 5.60 -9.79 -0.46
C GLY A 109 6.34 -11.01 -1.01
N LEU A 110 5.64 -12.08 -1.39
CA LEU A 110 6.25 -13.21 -2.08
C LEU A 110 6.40 -12.93 -3.58
N ASP A 111 7.34 -13.66 -4.20
CA ASP A 111 7.52 -13.64 -5.66
C ASP A 111 6.17 -13.79 -6.40
N PRO A 112 5.93 -13.04 -7.50
CA PRO A 112 4.67 -13.09 -8.20
C PRO A 112 4.25 -14.50 -8.61
N SER A 113 5.19 -15.38 -8.97
CA SER A 113 4.93 -16.79 -9.34
C SER A 113 4.38 -17.64 -8.18
N LYS A 114 4.62 -17.22 -6.93
CA LYS A 114 4.03 -17.82 -5.72
C LYS A 114 2.65 -17.24 -5.40
N GLY A 115 2.15 -16.34 -6.24
CA GLY A 115 0.85 -15.69 -6.13
C GLY A 115 0.84 -14.43 -5.28
N GLY A 116 2.01 -13.86 -5.01
CA GLY A 116 2.17 -12.68 -4.17
C GLY A 116 2.06 -11.37 -4.92
N TYR A 117 1.33 -10.41 -4.35
CA TYR A 117 1.44 -8.99 -4.69
C TYR A 117 2.43 -8.31 -3.75
N PRO A 118 3.06 -7.20 -4.18
CA PRO A 118 3.91 -6.41 -3.29
C PRO A 118 3.13 -5.91 -2.07
N THR A 119 3.79 -5.92 -0.93
CA THR A 119 3.34 -5.25 0.30
C THR A 119 3.46 -3.72 0.16
N PRO A 120 2.89 -2.95 1.10
CA PRO A 120 3.20 -1.53 1.19
C PRO A 120 4.70 -1.23 1.36
N ILE A 121 5.47 -2.14 1.97
CA ILE A 121 6.94 -1.99 2.08
C ILE A 121 7.57 -2.05 0.70
N ASP A 122 7.18 -3.03 -0.13
CA ASP A 122 7.70 -3.21 -1.50
C ASP A 122 7.34 -2.04 -2.41
N THR A 123 6.14 -1.49 -2.25
CA THR A 123 5.72 -0.31 -3.01
C THR A 123 6.32 0.99 -2.48
N HIS A 124 7.19 0.92 -1.47
CA HIS A 124 7.83 2.05 -0.79
C HIS A 124 6.82 3.05 -0.19
N TYR A 125 5.72 2.53 0.35
CA TYR A 125 4.66 3.34 0.94
C TYR A 125 5.18 4.10 2.18
N PRO A 126 5.19 5.44 2.17
CA PRO A 126 5.88 6.21 3.21
C PRO A 126 5.17 6.25 4.56
N TYR A 127 3.91 5.81 4.63
CA TYR A 127 3.12 5.80 5.87
C TYR A 127 2.87 4.39 6.42
N GLU A 128 3.60 3.37 5.93
CA GLU A 128 3.43 2.01 6.42
C GLU A 128 3.88 1.88 7.88
N PHE A 129 5.07 2.42 8.21
CA PHE A 129 5.67 2.27 9.54
C PHE A 129 5.63 0.82 10.04
N ALA A 130 6.10 -0.12 9.21
CA ALA A 130 6.11 -1.54 9.55
C ALA A 130 6.87 -1.85 10.84
N ALA A 131 6.35 -2.78 11.63
CA ALA A 131 6.99 -3.31 12.81
C ALA A 131 8.23 -4.14 12.41
N PRO A 132 9.31 -4.09 13.20
CA PRO A 132 10.55 -4.81 12.87
C PRO A 132 10.33 -6.33 12.94
N PHE A 133 10.98 -7.10 12.07
CA PHE A 133 10.94 -8.57 12.06
C PHE A 133 11.75 -9.19 13.20
N LEU A 134 11.22 -9.13 14.44
CA LEU A 134 11.87 -9.70 15.63
C LEU A 134 11.14 -10.94 16.18
N GLY A 135 10.20 -11.50 15.42
CA GLY A 135 9.43 -12.69 15.81
C GLY A 135 8.24 -12.40 16.72
N GLN A 136 7.90 -11.12 16.95
CA GLN A 136 6.75 -10.74 17.75
C GLN A 136 5.45 -10.72 16.93
N PRO A 137 4.28 -10.87 17.58
CA PRO A 137 3.00 -10.64 16.93
C PRO A 137 2.96 -9.32 16.14
N GLY A 138 2.53 -9.41 14.88
CA GLY A 138 2.41 -8.26 13.98
C GLY A 138 3.72 -7.81 13.32
N ASP A 139 4.82 -8.57 13.41
CA ASP A 139 6.04 -8.19 12.69
C ASP A 139 5.86 -8.08 11.16
N GLY A 140 6.50 -7.08 10.56
CA GLY A 140 6.25 -6.66 9.17
C GLY A 140 4.93 -5.88 8.95
N SER A 141 3.97 -5.93 9.89
CA SER A 141 2.71 -5.19 9.80
C SER A 141 2.79 -3.81 10.45
N VAL A 142 1.74 -3.00 10.31
CA VAL A 142 1.59 -1.68 10.94
C VAL A 142 1.40 -1.74 12.48
N LYS A 143 1.29 -2.94 13.05
CA LYS A 143 0.97 -3.21 14.47
C LYS A 143 2.24 -3.53 15.26
N HIS A 144 2.56 -2.70 16.26
CA HIS A 144 3.80 -2.79 17.04
C HIS A 144 3.58 -3.44 18.41
N CYS A 145 3.43 -4.77 18.45
CA CYS A 145 3.40 -5.48 19.73
C CYS A 145 4.80 -5.51 20.40
N PRO A 146 4.89 -5.55 21.74
CA PRO A 146 6.16 -5.78 22.43
C PRO A 146 6.85 -7.07 21.98
N GLN A 147 8.19 -7.08 21.97
CA GLN A 147 8.98 -8.22 21.49
C GLN A 147 8.73 -9.51 22.31
N ASP A 148 8.37 -9.38 23.57
CA ASP A 148 8.09 -10.46 24.52
C ASP A 148 6.60 -10.84 24.61
N SER A 149 5.77 -10.33 23.69
CA SER A 149 4.34 -10.67 23.63
C SER A 149 4.13 -12.15 23.37
N GLU A 150 3.14 -12.76 24.04
CA GLU A 150 2.71 -14.12 23.74
C GLU A 150 2.12 -14.22 22.32
N GLY A 151 2.32 -15.35 21.64
CA GLY A 151 1.81 -15.57 20.28
C GLY A 151 0.28 -15.58 20.16
N SER A 152 -0.44 -15.61 21.28
CA SER A 152 -1.90 -15.51 21.36
C SER A 152 -2.41 -14.06 21.38
N VAL A 153 -1.52 -13.06 21.46
CA VAL A 153 -1.90 -11.65 21.52
C VAL A 153 -2.55 -11.22 20.21
N ASN A 154 -3.80 -10.75 20.30
CA ASN A 154 -4.49 -10.14 19.17
C ASN A 154 -3.76 -8.86 18.73
N ILE A 155 -3.10 -8.91 17.56
CA ILE A 155 -2.35 -7.80 16.97
C ILE A 155 -3.20 -6.54 16.75
N GLY A 156 -4.51 -6.67 16.62
CA GLY A 156 -5.45 -5.54 16.53
C GLY A 156 -5.33 -4.59 17.71
N LYS A 157 -4.97 -5.11 18.89
CA LYS A 157 -4.79 -4.37 20.15
C LYS A 157 -3.43 -3.70 20.28
N CYS A 158 -2.48 -4.04 19.41
CA CYS A 158 -1.16 -3.43 19.42
C CYS A 158 -1.21 -2.02 18.78
N PRO A 159 -0.39 -1.09 19.27
CA PRO A 159 -0.39 0.28 18.79
C PRO A 159 0.05 0.36 17.32
N LYS A 160 -0.56 1.28 16.57
CA LYS A 160 -0.03 1.77 15.29
C LYS A 160 0.74 3.06 15.53
N PHE A 161 1.71 3.33 14.67
CA PHE A 161 2.54 4.52 14.79
C PHE A 161 1.72 5.80 14.56
N GLY A 162 1.74 6.71 15.53
CA GLY A 162 1.01 7.99 15.43
C GLY A 162 -0.50 7.85 15.28
N GLN A 163 -1.14 6.83 15.84
CA GLN A 163 -2.60 6.67 15.76
C GLN A 163 -3.36 7.59 16.73
N CYS A 164 -4.52 8.11 16.31
CA CYS A 164 -5.43 8.81 17.21
C CYS A 164 -6.18 7.84 18.12
N GLU A 165 -6.33 8.19 19.40
CA GLU A 165 -7.09 7.37 20.35
C GLU A 165 -8.57 7.30 19.97
N GLY A 166 -9.09 6.07 19.80
CA GLY A 166 -10.52 5.82 19.58
C GLY A 166 -11.08 6.26 18.22
N VAL A 167 -10.23 6.73 17.29
CA VAL A 167 -10.66 7.20 15.96
C VAL A 167 -10.05 6.33 14.88
N LYS A 168 -10.90 5.70 14.07
CA LYS A 168 -10.50 4.90 12.90
C LYS A 168 -9.89 5.82 11.83
N ASP A 169 -8.88 5.32 11.10
CA ASP A 169 -8.25 5.99 9.95
C ASP A 169 -7.80 7.45 10.27
N CYS A 170 -7.26 7.63 11.48
CA CYS A 170 -6.76 8.91 11.97
C CYS A 170 -5.31 8.78 12.42
N ALA A 171 -4.49 9.75 12.00
CA ALA A 171 -3.09 9.85 12.35
C ALA A 171 -2.74 11.20 12.96
N ILE A 172 -1.83 11.19 13.92
CA ILE A 172 -1.19 12.34 14.54
C ILE A 172 -0.05 12.81 13.62
N VAL A 173 0.07 14.13 13.48
CA VAL A 173 1.17 14.77 12.75
C VAL A 173 2.19 15.34 13.75
N SER A 174 3.37 14.72 13.80
CA SER A 174 4.46 15.11 14.70
C SER A 174 5.58 15.84 13.96
N ASP A 175 6.42 16.53 14.71
CA ASP A 175 7.62 17.17 14.15
C ASP A 175 8.73 16.14 13.86
N ASP A 176 8.72 14.98 14.53
CA ASP A 176 9.78 13.97 14.44
C ASP A 176 9.66 13.09 13.18
N TYR A 177 8.44 12.82 12.73
CA TYR A 177 8.17 11.85 11.65
C TYR A 177 7.09 12.28 10.66
N GLY A 178 6.49 13.46 10.84
CA GLY A 178 5.39 13.94 10.01
C GLY A 178 4.09 13.21 10.32
N ILE A 179 3.34 12.85 9.26
CA ILE A 179 2.09 12.11 9.38
C ILE A 179 2.41 10.68 9.86
N GLY A 180 1.73 10.23 10.92
CA GLY A 180 1.79 8.84 11.37
C GLY A 180 1.19 7.85 10.36
N HIS A 181 0.95 6.62 10.80
CA HIS A 181 0.34 5.61 9.94
C HIS A 181 -1.06 6.03 9.51
N ILE A 182 -1.24 6.14 8.19
CA ILE A 182 -2.54 6.18 7.52
C ILE A 182 -2.56 5.06 6.50
N PRO A 183 -3.73 4.47 6.20
CA PRO A 183 -3.82 3.48 5.14
C PRO A 183 -3.65 4.08 3.73
N PRO A 184 -3.17 3.31 2.73
CA PRO A 184 -2.93 3.77 1.34
C PRO A 184 -4.13 4.42 0.63
N PHE A 185 -5.36 4.11 1.02
CA PHE A 185 -6.55 4.75 0.46
C PHE A 185 -6.69 6.23 0.81
N VAL A 186 -6.10 6.68 1.92
CA VAL A 186 -6.14 8.08 2.33
C VAL A 186 -5.34 8.96 1.35
N PRO A 187 -4.04 8.70 1.09
CA PRO A 187 -3.31 9.41 0.04
C PRO A 187 -3.88 9.15 -1.35
N LEU A 188 -4.39 7.95 -1.66
CA LEU A 188 -5.05 7.71 -2.95
C LEU A 188 -6.21 8.70 -3.18
N ALA A 189 -7.08 8.87 -2.19
CA ALA A 189 -8.20 9.81 -2.26
C ALA A 189 -7.73 11.26 -2.38
N ALA A 190 -6.63 11.62 -1.70
CA ALA A 190 -6.04 12.96 -1.75
C ALA A 190 -5.44 13.26 -3.15
N ILE A 191 -4.65 12.33 -3.68
CA ILE A 191 -4.01 12.43 -5.00
C ILE A 191 -5.05 12.47 -6.11
N LYS A 192 -6.11 11.64 -6.05
CA LYS A 192 -7.24 11.70 -6.99
C LYS A 192 -7.83 13.11 -7.05
N LYS A 193 -8.12 13.71 -5.88
CA LYS A 193 -8.69 15.06 -5.80
C LYS A 193 -7.74 16.12 -6.36
N GLU A 194 -6.46 16.06 -6.02
CA GLU A 194 -5.47 17.03 -6.52
C GLU A 194 -5.30 16.93 -8.03
N TYR A 195 -5.19 15.70 -8.55
CA TYR A 195 -5.03 15.47 -9.98
C TYR A 195 -6.21 16.01 -10.79
N MET A 196 -7.44 15.74 -10.34
CA MET A 196 -8.65 16.27 -10.98
C MET A 196 -8.72 17.80 -10.92
N ALA A 197 -8.32 18.41 -9.80
CA ALA A 197 -8.28 19.86 -9.67
C ALA A 197 -7.22 20.49 -10.59
N ALA A 198 -6.04 19.89 -10.69
CA ALA A 198 -4.98 20.31 -11.60
C ALA A 198 -5.42 20.23 -13.07
N MET A 199 -6.16 19.18 -13.45
CA MET A 199 -6.74 19.04 -14.79
C MET A 199 -7.78 20.11 -15.11
N ALA A 200 -8.64 20.46 -14.15
CA ALA A 200 -9.72 21.43 -14.35
C ALA A 200 -9.20 22.87 -14.45
N ASP A 201 -8.28 23.24 -13.57
CA ASP A 201 -7.90 24.65 -13.37
C ASP A 201 -6.48 24.97 -13.85
N ASN A 202 -5.71 23.96 -14.29
CA ASN A 202 -4.30 24.07 -14.70
C ASN A 202 -3.43 24.79 -13.65
N THR A 203 -3.72 24.56 -12.37
CA THR A 203 -3.18 25.29 -11.21
C THR A 203 -1.90 24.68 -10.64
N THR A 204 -1.73 23.36 -10.80
CA THR A 204 -0.59 22.61 -10.26
C THR A 204 0.09 21.86 -11.41
N ASP A 205 1.40 22.10 -11.63
CA ASP A 205 2.19 21.22 -12.49
C ASP A 205 2.45 19.92 -11.73
N ILE A 206 1.59 18.92 -11.96
CA ILE A 206 1.69 17.60 -11.32
C ILE A 206 3.04 16.94 -11.62
N CYS A 207 3.55 17.05 -12.85
CA CYS A 207 4.77 16.37 -13.25
C CYS A 207 5.99 16.91 -12.51
N GLU A 208 6.11 18.23 -12.35
CA GLU A 208 7.20 18.85 -11.58
C GLU A 208 6.97 18.74 -10.07
N SER A 209 5.72 18.95 -9.61
CA SER A 209 5.41 19.02 -8.18
C SER A 209 5.44 17.66 -7.51
N PHE A 210 4.98 16.60 -8.18
CA PHE A 210 4.84 15.29 -7.54
C PHE A 210 6.06 14.41 -7.72
N PHE A 211 6.75 14.50 -8.85
CA PHE A 211 7.77 13.53 -9.20
C PHE A 211 9.19 14.10 -9.16
N HIS A 212 10.15 13.27 -8.78
CA HIS A 212 11.58 13.55 -8.91
C HIS A 212 12.33 12.22 -9.01
N PHE A 213 12.65 11.83 -10.24
CA PHE A 213 13.15 10.49 -10.56
C PHE A 213 14.40 10.11 -9.77
N GLU A 214 15.34 11.04 -9.59
CA GLU A 214 16.60 10.77 -8.90
C GLU A 214 16.44 10.42 -7.41
N THR A 215 15.38 10.91 -6.75
CA THR A 215 15.16 10.67 -5.30
C THR A 215 14.02 9.71 -5.00
N SER A 216 13.10 9.52 -5.93
CA SER A 216 11.84 8.81 -5.69
C SER A 216 11.49 7.82 -6.79
N GLY A 217 12.34 7.65 -7.81
CA GLY A 217 12.05 6.78 -8.95
C GLY A 217 10.74 7.17 -9.61
N CYS A 218 9.83 6.21 -9.71
CA CYS A 218 8.49 6.43 -10.27
C CYS A 218 7.40 6.66 -9.21
N ASN A 219 7.77 6.81 -7.93
CA ASN A 219 6.83 7.12 -6.87
C ASN A 219 6.61 8.63 -6.75
N ILE A 220 5.47 9.03 -6.18
CA ILE A 220 5.26 10.42 -5.77
C ILE A 220 6.21 10.72 -4.60
N LYS A 221 6.85 11.89 -4.61
CA LYS A 221 7.68 12.36 -3.50
C LYS A 221 6.85 12.36 -2.22
N LYS A 222 7.42 11.84 -1.12
CA LYS A 222 6.77 11.91 0.20
C LYS A 222 6.33 13.34 0.55
N SER A 223 7.13 14.36 0.25
CA SER A 223 6.75 15.75 0.51
C SER A 223 5.48 16.20 -0.22
N ALA A 224 5.27 15.72 -1.45
CA ALA A 224 4.04 16.02 -2.21
C ALA A 224 2.86 15.22 -1.65
N LEU A 225 3.06 13.96 -1.26
CA LEU A 225 2.04 13.19 -0.54
C LEU A 225 1.65 13.88 0.78
N ASP A 226 2.61 14.32 1.58
CA ASP A 226 2.39 15.00 2.86
C ASP A 226 1.55 16.27 2.65
N GLU A 227 1.91 17.10 1.65
CA GLU A 227 1.22 18.33 1.31
C GLU A 227 -0.23 18.08 0.88
N VAL A 228 -0.45 17.13 -0.03
CA VAL A 228 -1.77 16.84 -0.59
C VAL A 228 -2.67 16.15 0.44
N VAL A 229 -2.14 15.21 1.22
CA VAL A 229 -2.89 14.60 2.33
C VAL A 229 -3.29 15.65 3.35
N TRP A 230 -2.36 16.53 3.74
CA TRP A 230 -2.67 17.62 4.68
C TRP A 230 -3.70 18.60 4.12
N LYS A 231 -3.59 18.98 2.84
CA LYS A 231 -4.54 19.88 2.16
C LYS A 231 -5.98 19.39 2.25
N TYR A 232 -6.21 18.09 2.06
CA TYR A 232 -7.56 17.53 1.98
C TYR A 232 -8.09 16.95 3.30
N PHE A 233 -7.21 16.48 4.18
CA PHE A 233 -7.58 15.70 5.36
C PHE A 233 -6.90 16.15 6.66
N GLY A 234 -6.03 17.17 6.59
CA GLY A 234 -5.35 17.74 7.75
C GLY A 234 -6.25 18.66 8.57
N ASP A 235 -6.11 18.58 9.89
CA ASP A 235 -6.73 19.46 10.86
C ASP A 235 -5.65 20.15 11.69
N ALA A 236 -5.45 21.44 11.43
CA ALA A 236 -4.44 22.26 12.12
C ALA A 236 -4.72 22.43 13.62
N ALA A 237 -5.99 22.41 14.04
CA ALA A 237 -6.36 22.59 15.45
C ALA A 237 -5.97 21.37 16.28
N THR A 238 -6.11 20.18 15.70
CA THR A 238 -5.79 18.92 16.39
C THR A 238 -4.45 18.33 15.98
N ARG A 239 -3.77 18.89 14.97
CA ARG A 239 -2.56 18.32 14.34
C ARG A 239 -2.78 16.85 13.95
N THR A 240 -3.92 16.56 13.33
CA THR A 240 -4.25 15.21 12.87
C THR A 240 -4.58 15.19 11.39
N VAL A 241 -4.42 14.03 10.76
CA VAL A 241 -5.05 13.67 9.49
C VAL A 241 -6.21 12.76 9.83
N LYS A 242 -7.41 13.09 9.34
CA LYS A 242 -8.62 12.29 9.54
C LYS A 242 -9.29 12.04 8.21
N PHE A 243 -9.49 10.76 7.89
CA PHE A 243 -10.25 10.36 6.72
C PHE A 243 -11.54 9.68 7.15
N GLN A 244 -12.63 10.03 6.46
CA GLN A 244 -13.87 9.27 6.52
C GLN A 244 -14.14 8.74 5.11
N PRO A 245 -14.27 7.42 4.93
CA PRO A 245 -14.62 6.86 3.64
C PRO A 245 -15.99 7.38 3.20
N PRO A 246 -16.22 7.53 1.89
CA PRO A 246 -17.52 7.98 1.41
C PRO A 246 -18.59 6.93 1.73
N ILE A 247 -19.79 7.42 2.10
CA ILE A 247 -20.91 6.59 2.56
C ILE A 247 -21.50 5.83 1.35
N LEU A 248 -22.08 4.66 1.58
CA LEU A 248 -22.89 3.94 0.58
C LEU A 248 -24.08 4.81 0.14
N ILE A 249 -24.29 4.97 -1.16
CA ILE A 249 -25.44 5.66 -1.75
C ILE A 249 -26.44 4.59 -2.18
N ASP A 250 -27.65 4.60 -1.59
CA ASP A 250 -28.74 3.66 -1.91
C ASP A 250 -28.36 2.16 -1.77
N GLY A 251 -27.49 1.84 -0.80
CA GLY A 251 -26.98 0.47 -0.60
C GLY A 251 -25.79 0.11 -1.49
N GLU A 252 -25.45 0.97 -2.47
CA GLU A 252 -24.30 0.78 -3.34
C GLU A 252 -23.11 1.64 -2.88
N PRO A 253 -21.87 1.15 -2.96
CA PRO A 253 -20.69 1.95 -2.64
C PRO A 253 -20.53 3.13 -3.58
N SER A 254 -20.05 4.25 -3.02
CA SER A 254 -19.75 5.48 -3.76
C SER A 254 -18.44 5.44 -4.58
N SER A 255 -17.82 4.26 -4.73
CA SER A 255 -16.85 3.89 -5.77
C SER A 255 -16.53 2.39 -5.69
N THR A 256 -16.17 1.76 -6.80
CA THR A 256 -15.79 0.34 -6.87
C THR A 256 -14.52 0.06 -6.09
N TYR A 257 -13.56 0.98 -6.02
CA TYR A 257 -12.40 0.77 -5.15
C TYR A 257 -12.79 0.70 -3.67
N PHE A 258 -13.65 1.61 -3.21
CA PHE A 258 -14.17 1.52 -1.84
C PHE A 258 -15.09 0.32 -1.65
N ARG A 259 -15.78 -0.18 -2.68
CA ARG A 259 -16.50 -1.46 -2.63
C ARG A 259 -15.55 -2.64 -2.41
N LEU A 260 -14.48 -2.70 -3.20
CA LEU A 260 -13.46 -3.74 -3.10
C LEU A 260 -12.73 -3.69 -1.76
N GLU A 261 -12.53 -2.48 -1.22
CA GLU A 261 -11.83 -2.27 0.04
C GLU A 261 -12.72 -2.30 1.28
N TYR A 262 -14.03 -2.02 1.19
CA TYR A 262 -14.92 -1.95 2.35
C TYR A 262 -16.11 -2.91 2.29
N GLY A 263 -16.09 -3.83 1.32
CA GLY A 263 -17.13 -4.84 1.15
C GLY A 263 -18.37 -4.25 0.48
N GLY A 264 -18.69 -4.73 -0.72
CA GLY A 264 -20.06 -4.67 -1.24
C GLY A 264 -20.84 -5.87 -0.74
N GLU A 265 -22.12 -5.67 -0.46
CA GLU A 265 -23.08 -6.68 0.01
C GLU A 265 -23.13 -7.89 -0.94
N SER A 266 -22.35 -8.93 -0.63
CA SER A 266 -22.66 -10.30 -1.05
C SER A 266 -23.77 -10.83 -0.14
N PRO A 267 -24.62 -11.78 -0.56
CA PRO A 267 -25.51 -12.49 0.37
C PRO A 267 -24.77 -13.19 1.51
N ALA A 268 -23.46 -13.48 1.34
CA ALA A 268 -22.60 -13.96 2.43
C ALA A 268 -22.22 -12.85 3.46
N CYS A 269 -22.45 -11.59 3.11
CA CYS A 269 -22.25 -10.39 3.92
C CYS A 269 -23.55 -9.87 4.57
N ASP A 270 -24.67 -10.55 4.37
CA ASP A 270 -25.92 -10.24 5.06
C ASP A 270 -25.71 -10.35 6.59
N ASP A 271 -26.38 -9.50 7.36
CA ASP A 271 -26.32 -9.38 8.83
C ASP A 271 -25.08 -8.71 9.46
N GLY A 272 -24.31 -7.93 8.69
CA GLY A 272 -23.22 -7.10 9.23
C GLY A 272 -21.90 -7.84 9.49
N ASN A 273 -21.75 -8.99 8.84
CA ASN A 273 -20.61 -9.91 8.96
C ASN A 273 -19.43 -9.51 8.05
N CYS A 274 -19.61 -8.49 7.22
CA CYS A 274 -18.53 -7.89 6.44
C CYS A 274 -18.21 -6.51 7.01
N ARG A 275 -17.22 -6.44 7.91
CA ARG A 275 -16.71 -5.18 8.47
C ARG A 275 -15.57 -4.65 7.61
N GLY A 276 -15.88 -4.37 6.35
CA GLY A 276 -14.91 -3.92 5.38
C GLY A 276 -14.43 -5.04 4.45
N PRO A 277 -13.13 -5.05 4.06
CA PRO A 277 -12.54 -5.99 3.09
C PRO A 277 -12.42 -7.44 3.60
N HIS A 278 -12.93 -7.66 4.80
CA HIS A 278 -12.55 -8.67 5.74
C HIS A 278 -13.83 -9.45 6.05
N TYR A 279 -13.91 -10.68 5.55
CA TYR A 279 -14.98 -11.58 5.94
C TYR A 279 -14.68 -12.08 7.35
N CYS A 280 -15.30 -11.48 8.35
CA CYS A 280 -15.24 -12.01 9.70
C CYS A 280 -16.64 -12.53 10.00
N SER A 281 -16.81 -13.85 10.19
CA SER A 281 -18.13 -14.38 10.59
C SER A 281 -18.65 -13.56 11.79
N LYS A 282 -19.98 -13.44 11.92
CA LYS A 282 -20.60 -12.65 12.98
C LYS A 282 -20.00 -12.94 14.34
N GLU A 283 -19.84 -14.24 14.60
CA GLU A 283 -19.34 -14.81 15.83
C GLU A 283 -17.87 -14.39 16.06
N VAL A 284 -17.02 -14.51 15.03
CA VAL A 284 -15.62 -14.07 15.09
C VAL A 284 -15.52 -12.55 15.32
N ALA A 285 -16.39 -11.77 14.66
CA ALA A 285 -16.42 -10.31 14.80
C ALA A 285 -16.94 -9.85 16.17
N ASP A 286 -17.96 -10.50 16.71
CA ASP A 286 -18.64 -10.12 17.96
C ASP A 286 -17.90 -10.63 19.20
N GLU A 287 -17.10 -11.70 19.10
CA GLU A 287 -16.30 -12.25 20.21
C GLU A 287 -14.92 -11.57 20.39
N ASP A 288 -14.63 -10.46 19.68
CA ASP A 288 -13.29 -9.82 19.63
C ASP A 288 -12.19 -10.82 19.21
N MET A 289 -12.61 -11.87 18.48
CA MET A 289 -11.76 -12.83 17.80
C MET A 289 -11.35 -12.32 16.41
N ALA A 290 -11.77 -11.13 15.99
CA ALA A 290 -11.25 -10.48 14.79
C ALA A 290 -9.78 -10.05 15.03
N TRP A 291 -8.87 -10.54 14.19
CA TRP A 291 -7.43 -10.45 14.44
C TRP A 291 -6.77 -9.25 13.76
N GLY A 292 -7.18 -8.03 14.13
CA GLY A 292 -6.63 -6.81 13.53
C GLY A 292 -6.81 -6.78 12.01
N ASP A 293 -5.72 -6.82 11.26
CA ASP A 293 -5.71 -6.75 9.78
C ASP A 293 -5.88 -8.14 9.11
N PHE A 294 -6.16 -9.20 9.90
CA PHE A 294 -6.15 -10.61 9.49
C PHE A 294 -7.51 -11.33 9.62
N CYS A 295 -8.62 -10.72 9.23
CA CYS A 295 -9.88 -11.47 9.14
C CYS A 295 -9.86 -12.53 8.02
N PRO A 296 -10.68 -13.58 8.12
CA PRO A 296 -10.99 -14.50 7.01
C PRO A 296 -11.41 -13.73 5.72
N TYR A 297 -11.23 -14.32 4.55
CA TYR A 297 -11.44 -13.65 3.25
C TYR A 297 -12.71 -14.17 2.55
N VAL A 298 -13.12 -13.50 1.47
CA VAL A 298 -14.31 -13.88 0.69
C VAL A 298 -13.97 -15.03 -0.25
N HIS A 299 -14.40 -16.24 0.09
CA HIS A 299 -14.23 -17.46 -0.72
C HIS A 299 -15.52 -18.01 -1.31
N THR A 300 -16.66 -17.37 -1.05
CA THR A 300 -17.98 -17.80 -1.50
C THR A 300 -18.61 -16.78 -2.44
N GLY A 301 -19.54 -17.22 -3.29
CA GLY A 301 -20.30 -16.34 -4.16
C GLY A 301 -19.49 -15.73 -5.30
N GLU A 302 -20.10 -14.79 -6.02
CA GLU A 302 -19.53 -14.22 -7.25
C GLU A 302 -18.26 -13.40 -7.02
N ASN A 303 -18.08 -12.86 -5.82
CA ASN A 303 -16.93 -12.03 -5.43
C ASN A 303 -15.75 -12.83 -4.87
N SER A 304 -15.82 -14.17 -4.87
CA SER A 304 -14.72 -15.01 -4.37
C SER A 304 -13.41 -14.72 -5.11
N GLY A 305 -12.35 -14.44 -4.36
CA GLY A 305 -11.01 -14.17 -4.93
C GLY A 305 -10.89 -12.85 -5.70
N LEU A 306 -11.97 -12.07 -5.86
CA LEU A 306 -11.94 -10.71 -6.45
C LEU A 306 -11.41 -9.67 -5.45
N TYR A 307 -11.14 -10.10 -4.23
CA TYR A 307 -10.57 -9.28 -3.19
C TYR A 307 -9.20 -8.73 -3.59
N ARG A 308 -9.09 -7.44 -3.87
CA ARG A 308 -7.80 -6.78 -4.13
C ARG A 308 -7.50 -5.77 -3.04
N HIS A 309 -7.05 -6.26 -1.88
CA HIS A 309 -6.39 -5.44 -0.87
C HIS A 309 -4.88 -5.72 -0.77
N PRO A 310 -4.12 -5.64 -1.87
CA PRO A 310 -2.68 -5.57 -1.77
C PRO A 310 -2.22 -4.12 -1.51
N HIS A 311 -3.16 -3.18 -1.28
CA HIS A 311 -2.88 -1.76 -1.13
C HIS A 311 -2.10 -1.14 -2.31
N ILE A 312 -2.14 -1.76 -3.48
CA ILE A 312 -1.39 -1.34 -4.66
C ILE A 312 -2.11 -0.26 -5.50
N ALA A 313 -3.34 0.13 -5.16
CA ALA A 313 -4.08 1.10 -5.97
C ALA A 313 -3.38 2.47 -6.01
N LEU A 314 -2.79 2.88 -4.88
CA LEU A 314 -1.92 4.06 -4.85
C LEU A 314 -0.72 3.86 -5.77
N ALA A 315 0.05 2.79 -5.58
CA ALA A 315 1.23 2.50 -6.40
C ALA A 315 0.90 2.41 -7.91
N ALA A 316 -0.26 1.87 -8.27
CA ALA A 316 -0.75 1.80 -9.64
C ALA A 316 -1.05 3.18 -10.21
N LEU A 317 -1.74 4.03 -9.45
CA LEU A 317 -2.01 5.41 -9.83
C LEU A 317 -0.73 6.23 -9.94
N GLU A 318 0.20 6.07 -8.99
CA GLU A 318 1.51 6.72 -9.01
C GLU A 318 2.29 6.36 -10.27
N LEU A 319 2.37 5.07 -10.60
CA LEU A 319 3.05 4.62 -11.82
C LEU A 319 2.35 5.10 -13.09
N TRP A 320 1.02 5.08 -13.14
CA TRP A 320 0.24 5.58 -14.26
C TRP A 320 0.49 7.08 -14.50
N MET A 321 0.58 7.88 -13.42
CA MET A 321 0.94 9.29 -13.49
C MET A 321 2.41 9.49 -13.88
N ALA A 322 3.32 8.73 -13.26
CA ALA A 322 4.76 8.81 -13.51
C ALA A 322 5.10 8.47 -14.96
N ASN A 323 4.46 7.47 -15.57
CA ASN A 323 4.63 7.10 -16.97
C ASN A 323 4.29 8.25 -17.94
N GLN A 324 3.43 9.18 -17.54
CA GLN A 324 3.10 10.38 -18.31
C GLN A 324 4.10 11.51 -18.10
N CYS A 325 4.66 11.61 -16.89
CA CYS A 325 5.52 12.71 -16.47
C CYS A 325 7.02 12.46 -16.66
N ILE A 326 7.44 11.20 -16.63
CA ILE A 326 8.84 10.76 -16.63
C ILE A 326 9.01 9.69 -17.72
N PRO A 327 9.76 9.97 -18.81
CA PRO A 327 9.99 9.01 -19.90
C PRO A 327 10.60 7.67 -19.47
N GLU A 328 11.38 7.69 -18.38
CA GLU A 328 12.04 6.51 -17.81
C GLU A 328 11.08 5.60 -17.02
N CYS A 329 9.88 6.07 -16.67
CA CYS A 329 8.90 5.29 -15.92
C CYS A 329 8.02 4.46 -16.86
N PRO A 330 8.04 3.12 -16.77
CA PRO A 330 7.21 2.26 -17.61
C PRO A 330 5.77 2.18 -17.10
N SER A 331 4.89 1.53 -17.87
CA SER A 331 3.50 1.29 -17.49
C SER A 331 3.30 0.13 -16.51
N GLU A 332 4.25 -0.80 -16.44
CA GLU A 332 4.18 -2.01 -15.60
C GLU A 332 5.17 -1.90 -14.43
N TRP A 333 4.71 -2.22 -13.22
CA TRP A 333 5.45 -1.97 -11.97
C TRP A 333 6.74 -2.77 -11.88
N LEU A 334 6.73 -4.06 -12.24
CA LEU A 334 7.93 -4.92 -12.26
C LEU A 334 9.01 -4.46 -13.25
N LYS A 335 8.64 -3.65 -14.24
CA LYS A 335 9.58 -3.07 -15.20
C LYS A 335 10.13 -1.72 -14.71
N SER A 336 9.50 -1.13 -13.70
CA SER A 336 9.91 0.16 -13.15
C SER A 336 11.07 0.00 -12.18
N PRO A 337 11.88 1.05 -11.92
CA PRO A 337 12.88 1.04 -10.87
C PRO A 337 12.31 0.72 -9.47
N ASN A 338 11.01 0.91 -9.26
CA ASN A 338 10.34 0.64 -7.98
C ASN A 338 10.05 -0.85 -7.78
N GLY A 339 9.83 -1.60 -8.86
CA GLY A 339 9.61 -3.04 -8.82
C GLY A 339 10.83 -3.85 -9.26
N GLU A 340 11.90 -3.18 -9.68
CA GLU A 340 13.16 -3.81 -10.05
C GLU A 340 13.71 -4.57 -8.84
N ASN A 341 13.89 -5.88 -9.01
CA ASN A 341 14.31 -6.84 -7.98
C ASN A 341 13.23 -7.35 -7.01
N TYR A 342 11.96 -6.96 -7.16
CA TYR A 342 10.88 -7.57 -6.37
C TYR A 342 10.84 -9.10 -6.57
N GLY A 343 10.81 -9.84 -5.46
CA GLY A 343 10.76 -11.31 -5.47
C GLY A 343 12.05 -12.02 -5.92
N THR A 344 13.12 -11.29 -6.23
CA THR A 344 14.34 -11.89 -6.80
C THR A 344 15.33 -12.44 -5.77
N ASP A 345 15.25 -11.98 -4.52
CA ASP A 345 16.10 -12.43 -3.42
C ASP A 345 15.26 -13.14 -2.35
N GLU A 346 15.44 -14.45 -2.25
CA GLU A 346 14.76 -15.34 -1.31
C GLU A 346 15.08 -15.02 0.16
N THR A 347 16.09 -14.19 0.43
CA THR A 347 16.52 -13.80 1.79
C THR A 347 16.08 -12.40 2.21
N THR A 348 15.52 -11.62 1.28
CA THR A 348 15.03 -10.26 1.54
C THR A 348 13.52 -10.16 1.34
N SER A 349 12.79 -11.27 1.52
CA SER A 349 11.34 -11.22 1.50
C SER A 349 10.84 -10.17 2.49
N THR A 350 9.97 -9.29 2.00
CA THR A 350 9.22 -8.30 2.77
C THR A 350 7.86 -8.86 3.20
N SER A 351 7.63 -10.17 2.98
CA SER A 351 6.40 -10.83 3.36
C SER A 351 6.09 -10.54 4.83
N ILE A 352 4.92 -9.96 5.04
CA ILE A 352 4.40 -9.75 6.38
C ILE A 352 4.23 -11.14 6.99
N THR A 353 4.75 -11.36 8.20
CA THR A 353 4.52 -12.63 8.87
C THR A 353 3.03 -12.79 9.08
N TRP A 354 2.51 -13.87 8.50
CA TRP A 354 1.08 -14.10 8.45
C TRP A 354 0.66 -15.03 9.57
N CYS A 355 -0.46 -14.79 10.25
CA CYS A 355 -0.97 -15.70 11.29
C CYS A 355 -1.12 -17.16 10.82
N GLU A 356 -1.14 -18.10 11.77
CA GLU A 356 -1.35 -19.52 11.49
C GLU A 356 -2.68 -19.71 10.73
N MET A 357 -2.68 -20.55 9.68
CA MET A 357 -3.87 -20.90 8.92
C MET A 357 -4.49 -22.20 9.44
N ALA A 358 -5.80 -22.41 9.24
CA ALA A 358 -6.47 -23.67 9.58
C ALA A 358 -5.85 -24.88 8.87
N ASP A 359 -5.34 -24.67 7.65
CA ASP A 359 -4.53 -25.62 6.90
C ASP A 359 -3.54 -24.87 5.98
N ASN A 360 -2.25 -24.82 6.35
CA ASN A 360 -1.22 -24.15 5.55
C ASN A 360 -0.96 -24.81 4.19
N ALA A 361 -1.45 -26.02 3.94
CA ALA A 361 -1.35 -26.67 2.63
C ALA A 361 -2.52 -26.32 1.70
N ASN A 362 -3.59 -25.73 2.23
CA ASN A 362 -4.76 -25.35 1.46
C ASN A 362 -4.70 -23.85 1.08
N PRO A 363 -4.62 -23.50 -0.21
CA PRO A 363 -4.56 -22.10 -0.66
C PRO A 363 -5.82 -21.29 -0.36
N MET A 364 -6.92 -21.95 0.04
CA MET A 364 -8.20 -21.36 0.42
C MET A 364 -8.46 -21.42 1.93
N ALA A 365 -7.49 -21.88 2.74
CA ALA A 365 -7.66 -21.93 4.18
C ALA A 365 -7.89 -20.54 4.77
N GLN A 366 -8.70 -20.48 5.84
CA GLN A 366 -8.85 -19.28 6.65
C GLN A 366 -7.80 -19.25 7.76
N PRO A 367 -7.54 -18.07 8.36
CA PRO A 367 -6.72 -18.02 9.57
C PRO A 367 -7.32 -18.89 10.70
N LEU A 368 -6.45 -19.47 11.52
CA LEU A 368 -6.81 -20.40 12.59
C LEU A 368 -7.67 -19.74 13.68
N VAL A 369 -8.76 -20.40 14.09
CA VAL A 369 -9.61 -20.01 15.23
C VAL A 369 -9.40 -21.00 16.40
N PRO A 370 -8.92 -20.56 17.59
CA PRO A 370 -8.54 -19.21 17.98
C PRO A 370 -7.20 -18.75 17.37
N TYR A 371 -6.96 -17.43 17.39
CA TYR A 371 -5.74 -16.81 16.89
C TYR A 371 -4.47 -17.54 17.32
N ALA A 372 -3.54 -17.70 16.38
CA ALA A 372 -2.16 -17.98 16.72
C ALA A 372 -1.23 -17.20 15.78
N TRP A 373 -0.28 -16.49 16.37
CA TRP A 373 0.89 -16.02 15.64
C TRP A 373 1.75 -17.21 15.23
N PRO A 374 2.39 -17.19 14.04
CA PRO A 374 3.29 -18.27 13.65
C PRO A 374 4.46 -18.31 14.62
N ASN A 375 5.19 -19.44 14.60
CA ASN A 375 6.36 -19.69 15.45
C ASN A 375 6.09 -20.13 16.90
N THR A 376 5.04 -20.92 17.16
CA THR A 376 5.09 -21.88 18.30
C THR A 376 5.58 -23.28 17.89
N GLY A 377 5.73 -23.56 16.58
CA GLY A 377 6.22 -24.84 16.04
C GLY A 377 6.97 -24.67 14.70
N LYS A 378 7.51 -25.78 14.16
CA LYS A 378 8.21 -25.82 12.84
C LYS A 378 7.18 -25.94 11.71
N GLY A 379 6.98 -24.88 10.91
CA GLY A 379 6.11 -24.87 9.73
C GLY A 379 6.68 -24.02 8.60
N LEU A 380 6.17 -24.16 7.38
CA LEU A 380 6.55 -23.31 6.25
C LEU A 380 6.01 -21.90 6.47
N TYR A 381 6.91 -20.99 6.86
CA TYR A 381 6.63 -19.57 6.90
C TYR A 381 6.66 -19.03 5.47
N PRO A 382 5.72 -18.20 5.04
CA PRO A 382 5.97 -17.35 3.88
C PRO A 382 7.06 -16.35 4.27
N GLY A 383 8.31 -16.79 4.11
CA GLY A 383 9.56 -16.05 4.08
C GLY A 383 10.33 -16.56 2.89
#